data_AF-A0A2M9ZT69-F1
#
_entry.id   AF-A0A2M9ZT69-F1
#
_cell.length_a   1.000
_cell.length_b   1.000
_cell.length_c   1.000
_cell.angle_alpha   90.00
_cell.angle_beta   90.00
_cell.angle_gamma   90.00
#
_symmetry.space_group_name_H-M   'P 1'
#
loop_
_entity.id
_entity.type
_entity.pdbx_description
1 polymer ?
#
loop_
_entity_poly.entity_id
_entity_poly.type
_entity_poly.pdbx_seq_one_letter_code
_entity_poly.pdbx_strand_id
1 'polypeptide(L)'
;MAFIVPWLFLKNDFDIIIPLDKYNSLSEAGKKIVDSKLSLISYIYIWMPYYFFASSFFGLVSLTYGLLNWKKGQKVIDLEIAEKLRTFQENTTLVKESERKDIVKSIIASEYNIKNKESLNVKIQKYVDVERQIIKILLEFNSFNYSILTERKVGEHYFDAILIPTNKLQYECIVSVKYLTKKLDTNKLQEIITNNLALKSAYSSVMNSLPLLLNIIVVPTKTSDDTKVVDKFEKDEKLKRVKTVLIAESEINDLSDLGHLADRLKL
;
A
#
# COMPACT_ATOMS: atom_id res chain seq x y z
N MET A 1 24.86 19.22 -9.73
CA MET A 1 25.99 20.18 -9.77
C MET A 1 27.30 19.54 -10.22
N ALA A 2 27.72 18.41 -9.63
CA ALA A 2 29.02 17.77 -9.93
C ALA A 2 29.26 17.43 -11.42
N PHE A 3 28.21 17.19 -12.21
CA PHE A 3 28.33 16.89 -13.64
C PHE A 3 28.13 18.09 -14.58
N ILE A 4 27.45 19.15 -14.11
CA ILE A 4 27.05 20.28 -14.96
C ILE A 4 28.23 21.23 -15.20
N VAL A 5 29.02 21.49 -14.16
CA VAL A 5 30.18 22.40 -14.24
C VAL A 5 31.28 21.83 -15.15
N PRO A 6 31.69 20.55 -15.03
CA PRO A 6 32.66 19.95 -15.94
C PRO A 6 32.13 19.83 -17.37
N TRP A 7 30.83 19.52 -17.54
CA TRP A 7 30.21 19.43 -18.87
C TRP A 7 30.17 20.79 -19.57
N LEU A 8 29.83 21.87 -18.85
CA LEU A 8 29.89 23.24 -19.39
C LEU A 8 31.32 23.64 -19.78
N PHE A 9 32.32 23.16 -19.05
CA PHE A 9 33.72 23.40 -19.37
C PHE A 9 34.14 22.60 -20.62
N LEU A 10 33.79 21.32 -20.72
CA LEU A 10 34.12 20.49 -21.89
C LEU A 10 33.35 20.88 -23.16
N LYS A 11 32.15 21.44 -23.02
CA LYS A 11 31.30 21.86 -24.14
C LYS A 11 31.75 23.20 -24.75
N ASN A 12 32.42 24.05 -23.98
CA ASN A 12 32.93 25.30 -24.50
C ASN A 12 34.26 25.06 -25.19
N ASP A 13 34.30 25.29 -26.50
CA ASP A 13 35.55 25.39 -27.25
C ASP A 13 36.27 26.66 -26.79
N PHE A 14 37.19 26.51 -25.84
CA PHE A 14 37.92 27.64 -25.28
C PHE A 14 39.00 28.20 -26.23
N ASP A 15 39.04 27.79 -27.51
CA ASP A 15 40.08 28.15 -28.49
C ASP A 15 41.48 28.14 -27.87
N ILE A 16 41.78 27.07 -27.10
CA ILE A 16 43.00 26.98 -26.27
C ILE A 16 44.26 27.02 -27.15
N ILE A 17 44.12 26.70 -28.43
CA ILE A 17 45.21 26.67 -29.42
C ILE A 17 45.03 27.85 -30.37
N ILE A 18 45.64 28.99 -30.03
CA ILE A 18 45.71 30.16 -30.89
C ILE A 18 47.03 30.10 -31.67
N PRO A 19 47.01 30.11 -33.02
CA PRO A 19 48.21 30.21 -33.83
C PRO A 19 49.05 31.44 -33.46
N LEU A 20 50.38 31.29 -33.41
CA LEU A 20 51.29 32.31 -32.89
C LEU A 20 51.23 33.61 -33.71
N ASP A 21 51.02 33.50 -35.02
CA ASP A 21 50.77 34.60 -35.95
C ASP A 21 49.51 35.40 -35.58
N LYS A 22 48.42 34.70 -35.26
CA LYS A 22 47.16 35.33 -34.82
C LYS A 22 47.31 35.98 -33.45
N TYR A 23 48.03 35.34 -32.52
CA TYR A 23 48.34 35.92 -31.21
C TYR A 23 49.18 37.19 -31.34
N ASN A 24 50.20 37.16 -32.20
CA ASN A 24 51.10 38.30 -32.40
C ASN A 24 50.43 39.50 -33.07
N SER A 25 49.38 39.28 -33.88
CA SER A 25 48.56 40.31 -34.50
C SER A 25 47.63 41.07 -33.55
N LEU A 26 47.47 40.59 -32.31
CA LEU A 26 46.61 41.22 -31.31
C LEU A 26 47.26 42.48 -30.71
N SER A 27 46.41 43.42 -30.29
CA SER A 27 46.82 44.55 -29.45
C SER A 27 47.34 44.06 -28.09
N GLU A 28 48.13 44.88 -27.39
CA GLU A 28 48.66 44.53 -26.08
C GLU A 28 47.55 44.21 -25.05
N ALA A 29 46.44 44.95 -25.11
CA ALA A 29 45.25 44.66 -24.31
C ALA A 29 44.63 43.30 -24.67
N GLY A 30 44.59 42.95 -25.96
CA GLY A 30 44.12 41.65 -26.44
C GLY A 30 44.99 40.49 -25.95
N LYS A 31 46.32 40.64 -25.98
CA LYS A 31 47.27 39.64 -25.45
C LYS A 31 47.05 39.38 -23.96
N LYS A 32 46.93 40.44 -23.14
CA LYS A 32 46.64 40.32 -21.70
C LYS A 32 45.35 39.56 -21.38
N ILE A 33 44.28 39.76 -22.19
CA ILE A 33 43.02 39.03 -22.03
C ILE A 33 43.21 37.55 -22.36
N VAL A 34 43.90 37.24 -23.46
CA VAL A 34 44.18 35.85 -23.87
C VAL A 34 45.04 35.14 -22.83
N ASP A 35 46.10 35.76 -22.35
CA ASP A 35 46.99 35.19 -21.34
C ASP A 35 46.25 34.91 -20.03
N SER A 36 45.37 35.84 -19.61
CA SER A 36 44.52 35.66 -18.43
C SER A 36 43.55 34.48 -18.57
N LYS A 37 42.96 34.30 -19.76
CA LYS A 37 42.09 33.16 -20.06
C LYS A 37 42.85 31.83 -20.02
N LEU A 38 44.02 31.77 -20.68
CA LEU A 38 44.87 30.57 -20.70
C LEU A 38 45.35 30.18 -19.29
N SER A 39 45.72 31.18 -18.48
CA SER A 39 46.11 30.99 -17.08
C SER A 39 44.96 30.41 -16.24
N LEU A 40 43.74 30.96 -16.38
CA LEU A 40 42.56 30.47 -15.68
C LEU A 40 42.19 29.03 -16.09
N ILE A 41 42.21 28.74 -17.40
CA ILE A 41 41.93 27.40 -17.94
C ILE A 41 42.96 26.39 -17.42
N SER A 42 44.25 26.76 -17.44
CA SER A 42 45.33 25.91 -16.92
C SER A 42 45.15 25.62 -15.43
N TYR A 43 44.80 26.64 -14.65
CA TYR A 43 44.49 26.47 -13.22
C TYR A 43 43.33 25.51 -13.01
N ILE A 44 42.21 25.68 -13.74
CA ILE A 44 41.06 24.78 -13.64
C ILE A 44 41.46 23.35 -14.00
N TYR A 45 42.23 23.14 -15.08
CA TYR A 45 42.66 21.80 -15.51
C TYR A 45 43.52 21.09 -14.47
N ILE A 46 44.45 21.82 -13.83
CA ILE A 46 45.31 21.29 -12.76
C ILE A 46 44.49 20.89 -11.52
N TRP A 47 43.53 21.72 -11.12
CA TRP A 47 42.77 21.51 -9.88
C TRP A 47 41.53 20.61 -10.04
N MET A 48 41.03 20.43 -11.26
CA MET A 48 39.81 19.68 -11.55
C MET A 48 39.84 18.24 -11.01
N PRO A 49 40.91 17.43 -11.18
CA PRO A 49 40.97 16.08 -10.62
C PRO A 49 40.82 16.05 -9.10
N TYR A 50 41.44 17.01 -8.40
CA TYR A 50 41.36 17.12 -6.94
C TYR A 50 39.95 17.48 -6.47
N TYR A 51 39.27 18.38 -7.18
CA TYR A 51 37.87 18.71 -6.89
C TYR A 51 36.95 17.50 -7.08
N PHE A 52 37.14 16.72 -8.14
CA PHE A 52 36.38 15.48 -8.35
C PHE A 52 36.64 14.46 -7.23
N PHE A 53 37.89 14.28 -6.84
CA PHE A 53 38.24 13.36 -5.77
C PHE A 53 37.62 13.80 -4.44
N ALA A 54 37.74 15.08 -4.09
CA ALA A 54 37.15 15.64 -2.88
C ALA A 54 35.62 15.52 -2.87
N SER A 55 34.95 15.94 -3.95
CA SER A 55 33.48 15.87 -4.06
C SER A 55 32.95 14.44 -4.05
N SER A 56 33.63 13.50 -4.70
CA SER A 56 33.29 12.08 -4.65
C SER A 56 33.46 11.51 -3.24
N PHE A 57 34.54 11.86 -2.56
CA PHE A 57 34.78 11.45 -1.17
C PHE A 57 33.69 11.97 -0.24
N PHE A 58 33.38 13.27 -0.30
CA PHE A 58 32.27 13.86 0.48
C PHE A 58 30.93 13.21 0.15
N GLY A 59 30.65 12.96 -1.13
CA GLY A 59 29.45 12.26 -1.57
C GLY A 59 29.32 10.86 -0.97
N LEU A 60 30.42 10.10 -0.94
CA LEU A 60 30.45 8.75 -0.37
C LEU A 60 30.28 8.77 1.16
N VAL A 61 30.91 9.73 1.85
CA VAL A 61 30.73 9.93 3.29
C VAL A 61 29.29 10.29 3.62
N SER A 62 28.69 11.26 2.90
CA SER A 62 27.29 11.64 3.10
C SER A 62 26.32 10.50 2.79
N LEU A 63 26.56 9.73 1.72
CA LEU A 63 25.75 8.56 1.38
C LEU A 63 25.82 7.51 2.49
N THR A 64 27.03 7.19 2.95
CA THR A 64 27.25 6.21 4.02
C THR A 64 26.58 6.65 5.32
N TYR A 65 26.74 7.92 5.70
CA TYR A 65 26.10 8.49 6.87
C TYR A 65 24.57 8.47 6.77
N GLY A 66 24.03 8.81 5.59
CA GLY A 66 22.59 8.74 5.30
C GLY A 66 22.05 7.31 5.43
N LEU A 67 22.75 6.32 4.86
CA LEU A 67 22.37 4.91 4.94
C LEU A 67 22.40 4.38 6.38
N LEU A 68 23.42 4.74 7.17
CA LEU A 68 23.52 4.34 8.58
C LEU A 68 22.38 4.92 9.43
N ASN A 69 22.06 6.20 9.23
CA ASN A 69 20.95 6.84 9.93
C ASN A 69 19.60 6.30 9.50
N TRP A 70 19.41 6.03 8.19
CA TRP A 70 18.20 5.40 7.70
C TRP A 70 18.02 4.01 8.30
N LYS A 71 19.07 3.18 8.34
CA LYS A 71 19.01 1.86 8.99
C LYS A 71 18.64 1.92 10.48
N LYS A 72 19.17 2.91 11.21
CA LYS A 72 18.79 3.13 12.61
C LYS A 72 17.31 3.50 12.74
N GLY A 73 16.83 4.41 11.89
CA GLY A 73 15.42 4.79 11.84
C GLY A 73 14.51 3.61 11.49
N GLN A 74 14.89 2.80 10.51
CA GLN A 74 14.15 1.61 10.10
C GLN A 74 14.00 0.63 11.27
N LYS A 75 15.08 0.39 12.03
CA LYS A 75 15.03 -0.51 13.20
C LYS A 75 13.99 -0.06 14.25
N VAL A 76 13.87 1.24 14.48
CA VAL A 76 12.86 1.78 15.43
C VAL A 76 11.45 1.56 14.88
N ILE A 77 11.24 1.81 13.59
CA ILE A 77 9.95 1.57 12.92
C ILE A 77 9.57 0.08 13.00
N ASP A 78 10.50 -0.83 12.71
CA ASP A 78 10.27 -2.27 12.76
C ASP A 78 9.91 -2.74 14.19
N LEU A 79 10.56 -2.17 15.21
CA LEU A 79 10.25 -2.45 16.62
C LEU A 79 8.84 -1.96 17.00
N GLU A 80 8.46 -0.74 16.61
CA GLU A 80 7.11 -0.22 16.85
C GLU A 80 6.03 -1.07 16.17
N ILE A 81 6.28 -1.53 14.94
CA ILE A 81 5.36 -2.42 14.21
C ILE A 81 5.25 -3.77 14.92
N ALA A 82 6.37 -4.35 15.34
CA ALA A 82 6.39 -5.61 16.07
C ALA A 82 5.66 -5.51 17.41
N GLU A 83 5.88 -4.42 18.16
CA GLU A 83 5.17 -4.16 19.41
C GLU A 83 3.68 -4.00 19.19
N LYS A 84 3.27 -3.24 18.16
CA LYS A 84 1.87 -3.08 17.78
C LYS A 84 1.21 -4.41 17.40
N LEU A 85 1.91 -5.25 16.64
CA LEU A 85 1.45 -6.60 16.30
C LEU A 85 1.30 -7.48 17.55
N ARG A 86 2.23 -7.38 18.50
CA ARG A 86 2.17 -8.08 19.78
C ARG A 86 0.98 -7.61 20.62
N THR A 87 0.81 -6.30 20.81
CA THR A 87 -0.34 -5.71 21.52
C THR A 87 -1.65 -6.15 20.88
N PHE A 88 -1.68 -6.26 19.55
CA PHE A 88 -2.82 -6.80 18.84
C PHE A 88 -3.10 -8.26 19.20
N GLN A 89 -2.08 -9.10 19.17
CA GLN A 89 -2.21 -10.52 19.52
C GLN A 89 -2.63 -10.72 20.99
N GLU A 90 -2.22 -9.83 21.89
CA GLU A 90 -2.62 -9.84 23.31
C GLU A 90 -4.08 -9.39 23.49
N ASN A 91 -4.52 -8.37 22.74
CA ASN A 91 -5.88 -7.83 22.82
C ASN A 91 -6.91 -8.59 21.97
N THR A 92 -6.48 -9.65 21.26
CA THR A 92 -7.37 -10.45 20.41
C THR A 92 -7.29 -11.93 20.69
N THR A 93 -8.44 -12.59 20.68
CA THR A 93 -8.51 -14.04 20.81
C THR A 93 -8.78 -14.68 19.45
N LEU A 94 -8.12 -15.81 19.21
CA LEU A 94 -8.38 -16.62 18.02
C LEU A 94 -9.71 -17.37 18.21
N VAL A 95 -10.61 -17.24 17.25
CA VAL A 95 -11.91 -17.90 17.31
C VAL A 95 -11.78 -19.34 16.82
N LYS A 96 -12.34 -20.27 17.58
CA LYS A 96 -12.35 -21.70 17.20
C LYS A 96 -13.29 -21.91 16.02
N GLU A 97 -12.97 -22.87 15.14
CA GLU A 97 -13.81 -23.18 13.98
C GLU A 97 -15.26 -23.51 14.34
N SER A 98 -15.50 -24.17 15.49
CA SER A 98 -16.85 -24.46 15.98
C SER A 98 -17.66 -23.20 16.26
N GLU A 99 -17.05 -22.22 16.94
CA GLU A 99 -17.66 -20.93 17.26
C GLU A 99 -17.91 -20.11 16.00
N ARG A 100 -16.96 -20.12 15.05
CA ARG A 100 -17.14 -19.51 13.73
C ARG A 100 -18.34 -20.08 12.99
N LYS A 101 -18.51 -21.41 12.97
CA LYS A 101 -19.66 -22.07 12.34
C LYS A 101 -20.98 -21.67 13.00
N ASP A 102 -21.01 -21.50 14.32
CA ASP A 102 -22.19 -21.04 15.05
C ASP A 102 -22.55 -19.58 14.72
N ILE A 103 -21.55 -18.71 14.58
CA ILE A 103 -21.74 -17.32 14.12
C ILE A 103 -22.33 -17.31 12.70
N VAL A 104 -21.73 -18.04 11.76
CA VAL A 104 -22.23 -18.12 10.36
C VAL A 104 -23.64 -18.71 10.33
N LYS A 105 -23.92 -19.73 11.15
CA LYS A 105 -25.25 -20.33 11.28
C LYS A 105 -26.29 -19.31 11.72
N SER A 106 -25.96 -18.43 12.68
CA SER A 106 -26.87 -17.37 13.12
C SER A 106 -27.22 -16.39 11.99
N ILE A 107 -26.23 -16.04 11.16
CA ILE A 107 -26.39 -15.13 10.01
C ILE A 107 -27.27 -15.78 8.94
N ILE A 108 -27.01 -17.05 8.59
CA ILE A 108 -27.79 -17.73 7.55
C ILE A 108 -29.20 -18.07 8.06
N ALA A 109 -29.37 -18.40 9.33
CA ALA A 109 -30.67 -18.67 9.92
C ALA A 109 -31.57 -17.42 9.89
N SER A 110 -31.03 -16.24 10.18
CA SER A 110 -31.78 -14.98 10.11
C SER A 110 -32.14 -14.59 8.68
N GLU A 111 -31.26 -14.85 7.71
CA GLU A 111 -31.49 -14.47 6.31
C GLU A 111 -32.50 -15.34 5.56
N TYR A 112 -32.59 -16.64 5.88
CA TYR A 112 -33.29 -17.59 5.00
C TYR A 112 -34.51 -18.29 5.61
N ASN A 113 -34.87 -18.05 6.88
CA ASN A 113 -36.02 -18.72 7.54
C ASN A 113 -36.06 -20.25 7.28
N ILE A 114 -34.90 -20.90 7.19
CA ILE A 114 -34.79 -22.29 6.73
C ILE A 114 -35.14 -23.22 7.90
N LYS A 115 -36.22 -23.99 7.76
CA LYS A 115 -36.62 -25.02 8.73
C LYS A 115 -35.88 -26.35 8.55
N ASN A 116 -35.30 -26.62 7.38
CA ASN A 116 -34.58 -27.87 7.09
C ASN A 116 -33.08 -27.77 7.46
N LYS A 117 -32.64 -28.56 8.44
CA LYS A 117 -31.26 -28.58 8.97
C LYS A 117 -30.22 -29.01 7.93
N GLU A 118 -30.55 -29.88 7.00
CA GLU A 118 -29.59 -30.44 6.04
C GLU A 118 -29.22 -29.42 4.95
N SER A 119 -30.22 -28.72 4.42
CA SER A 119 -30.01 -27.58 3.50
C SER A 119 -29.26 -26.42 4.17
N LEU A 120 -29.47 -26.20 5.47
CA LEU A 120 -28.77 -25.17 6.23
C LEU A 120 -27.26 -25.46 6.34
N ASN A 121 -26.88 -26.70 6.64
CA ASN A 121 -25.47 -27.09 6.76
C ASN A 121 -24.70 -26.92 5.45
N VAL A 122 -25.29 -27.28 4.30
CA VAL A 122 -24.66 -27.09 2.99
C VAL A 122 -24.40 -25.61 2.71
N LYS A 123 -25.35 -24.72 3.03
CA LYS A 123 -25.17 -23.27 2.87
C LYS A 123 -24.12 -22.69 3.80
N ILE A 124 -24.07 -23.13 5.06
CA ILE A 124 -23.03 -22.74 6.03
C ILE A 124 -21.66 -23.14 5.50
N GLN A 125 -21.52 -24.38 5.03
CA GLN A 125 -20.24 -24.87 4.52
C GLN A 125 -19.79 -24.05 3.30
N LYS A 126 -20.70 -23.80 2.34
CA LYS A 126 -20.40 -22.97 1.17
C LYS A 126 -19.94 -21.56 1.56
N TYR A 127 -20.63 -20.92 2.51
CA TYR A 127 -20.25 -19.60 3.01
C TYR A 127 -18.83 -19.61 3.60
N VAL A 128 -18.56 -20.57 4.48
CA VAL A 128 -17.24 -20.72 5.14
C VAL A 128 -16.13 -20.97 4.11
N ASP A 129 -16.41 -21.75 3.07
CA ASP A 129 -15.44 -22.07 2.01
C ASP A 129 -15.13 -20.85 1.14
N VAL A 130 -16.14 -20.05 0.78
CA VAL A 130 -15.95 -18.79 0.04
C VAL A 130 -15.11 -17.81 0.85
N GLU A 131 -15.43 -17.62 2.14
CA GLU A 131 -14.68 -16.74 3.03
C GLU A 131 -13.21 -17.18 3.15
N ARG A 132 -12.96 -18.49 3.32
CA ARG A 132 -11.60 -19.05 3.37
C ARG A 132 -10.83 -18.81 2.08
N GLN A 133 -11.48 -18.93 0.92
CA GLN A 133 -10.83 -18.69 -0.37
C GLN A 133 -10.41 -17.22 -0.52
N ILE A 134 -11.29 -16.28 -0.18
CA ILE A 134 -10.97 -14.84 -0.19
C ILE A 134 -9.82 -14.52 0.77
N ILE A 135 -9.86 -15.05 1.99
CA ILE A 135 -8.79 -14.84 2.98
C ILE A 135 -7.47 -15.43 2.47
N LYS A 136 -7.50 -16.62 1.86
CA LYS A 136 -6.32 -17.25 1.27
C LYS A 136 -5.71 -16.36 0.18
N ILE A 137 -6.55 -15.80 -0.70
CA ILE A 137 -6.10 -14.86 -1.74
C ILE A 137 -5.44 -13.62 -1.10
N LEU A 138 -6.04 -13.07 -0.05
CA LEU A 138 -5.45 -11.93 0.67
C LEU A 138 -4.08 -12.27 1.29
N LEU A 139 -3.92 -13.47 1.85
CA LEU A 139 -2.66 -13.96 2.43
C LEU A 139 -1.57 -14.17 1.38
N GLU A 140 -1.92 -14.75 0.24
CA GLU A 140 -1.00 -14.96 -0.89
C GLU A 140 -0.59 -13.64 -1.52
N PHE A 141 -1.47 -12.63 -1.49
CA PHE A 141 -1.22 -11.29 -1.95
C PHE A 141 -0.41 -10.45 -0.93
N ASN A 142 0.82 -10.89 -0.64
CA ASN A 142 1.71 -10.27 0.34
C ASN A 142 2.32 -8.92 -0.10
N SER A 143 1.91 -8.35 -1.24
CA SER A 143 2.54 -7.11 -1.77
C SER A 143 2.03 -5.82 -1.13
N PHE A 144 1.12 -5.87 -0.16
CA PHE A 144 0.52 -4.65 0.39
C PHE A 144 1.28 -4.03 1.58
N ASN A 145 2.37 -4.64 2.07
CA ASN A 145 3.03 -4.23 3.32
C ASN A 145 2.08 -4.34 4.53
N TYR A 146 1.39 -5.47 4.68
CA TYR A 146 0.51 -5.74 5.82
C TYR A 146 0.79 -7.12 6.43
N SER A 147 0.73 -7.18 7.76
CA SER A 147 0.57 -8.42 8.51
C SER A 147 -0.93 -8.72 8.63
N ILE A 148 -1.35 -9.87 8.12
CA ILE A 148 -2.76 -10.28 8.10
C ILE A 148 -3.04 -11.20 9.29
N LEU A 149 -4.07 -10.86 10.06
CA LEU A 149 -4.57 -11.65 11.18
C LEU A 149 -6.01 -12.06 10.87
N THR A 150 -6.28 -13.35 10.87
CA THR A 150 -7.58 -13.91 10.47
C THR A 150 -8.32 -14.46 11.67
N GLU A 151 -9.65 -14.50 11.57
CA GLU A 151 -10.54 -15.18 12.51
C GLU A 151 -10.30 -14.72 13.98
N ARG A 152 -10.26 -13.39 14.18
CA ARG A 152 -9.96 -12.77 15.48
C ARG A 152 -11.20 -12.18 16.11
N LYS A 153 -11.25 -12.23 17.45
CA LYS A 153 -12.21 -11.49 18.25
C LYS A 153 -11.52 -10.29 18.92
N VAL A 154 -12.10 -9.10 18.79
CA VAL A 154 -11.67 -7.87 19.47
C VAL A 154 -12.81 -7.45 20.39
N GLY A 155 -12.58 -7.49 21.71
CA GLY A 155 -13.67 -7.39 22.68
C GLY A 155 -14.69 -8.52 22.47
N GLU A 156 -15.96 -8.17 22.24
CA GLU A 156 -17.04 -9.13 21.97
C GLU A 156 -17.33 -9.38 20.48
N HIS A 157 -16.56 -8.75 19.58
CA HIS A 157 -16.87 -8.76 18.15
C HIS A 157 -15.91 -9.63 17.35
N TYR A 158 -16.46 -10.40 16.42
CA TYR A 158 -15.72 -11.25 15.48
C TYR A 158 -15.35 -10.49 14.21
N PHE A 159 -14.14 -10.74 13.71
CA PHE A 159 -13.60 -10.17 12.49
C PHE A 159 -13.00 -11.25 11.60
N ASP A 160 -13.37 -11.23 10.32
CA ASP A 160 -12.94 -12.22 9.32
C ASP A 160 -11.43 -12.09 9.07
N ALA A 161 -10.95 -10.86 8.78
CA ALA A 161 -9.52 -10.55 8.75
C ALA A 161 -9.22 -9.09 9.14
N ILE A 162 -8.02 -8.89 9.68
CA ILE A 162 -7.49 -7.59 10.13
C ILE A 162 -6.07 -7.45 9.60
N LEU A 163 -5.83 -6.35 8.89
CA LEU A 163 -4.60 -6.02 8.20
C LEU A 163 -3.88 -4.94 9.01
N ILE A 164 -2.72 -5.28 9.56
CA ILE A 164 -1.87 -4.38 10.31
C ILE A 164 -0.72 -3.92 9.42
N PRO A 165 -0.57 -2.62 9.14
CA PRO A 165 0.43 -2.15 8.21
C PRO A 165 1.85 -2.37 8.75
N THR A 166 2.77 -2.76 7.87
CA THR A 166 4.20 -2.87 8.14
C THR A 166 4.94 -1.57 7.78
N ASN A 167 4.21 -0.48 7.55
CA ASN A 167 4.76 0.86 7.39
C ASN A 167 3.86 1.91 8.08
N LYS A 168 4.38 3.12 8.30
CA LYS A 168 3.65 4.22 8.96
C LYS A 168 2.72 5.01 8.03
N LEU A 169 2.79 4.79 6.72
CA LEU A 169 2.02 5.55 5.73
C LEU A 169 0.64 4.95 5.45
N GLN A 170 0.44 3.70 5.87
CA GLN A 170 -0.78 2.96 5.66
C GLN A 170 -1.64 2.92 6.93
N TYR A 171 -2.95 2.81 6.72
CA TYR A 171 -3.91 2.62 7.81
C TYR A 171 -4.15 1.13 8.05
N GLU A 172 -4.45 0.76 9.28
CA GLU A 172 -5.05 -0.55 9.58
C GLU A 172 -6.31 -0.75 8.75
N CYS A 173 -6.55 -1.99 8.33
CA CYS A 173 -7.75 -2.33 7.58
C CYS A 173 -8.48 -3.51 8.20
N ILE A 174 -9.79 -3.36 8.38
CA ILE A 174 -10.70 -4.44 8.76
C ILE A 174 -11.34 -4.95 7.48
N VAL A 175 -11.29 -6.26 7.28
CA VAL A 175 -11.93 -6.93 6.15
C VAL A 175 -13.15 -7.68 6.66
N SER A 176 -14.28 -7.43 6.01
CA SER A 176 -15.48 -8.25 6.18
C SER A 176 -15.84 -8.88 4.85
N VAL A 177 -15.98 -10.20 4.84
CA VAL A 177 -16.37 -10.99 3.68
C VAL A 177 -17.81 -11.46 3.87
N LYS A 178 -18.68 -11.10 2.92
CA LYS A 178 -20.09 -11.50 2.90
C LYS A 178 -20.41 -12.25 1.62
N TYR A 179 -20.83 -13.50 1.76
CA TYR A 179 -21.34 -14.29 0.63
C TYR A 179 -22.86 -14.24 0.58
N LEU A 180 -23.41 -13.73 -0.53
CA LEU A 180 -24.84 -13.65 -0.79
C LEU A 180 -25.24 -14.78 -1.74
N THR A 181 -26.38 -15.44 -1.49
CA THR A 181 -26.91 -16.44 -2.45
C THR A 181 -27.91 -15.85 -3.44
N LYS A 182 -28.23 -14.56 -3.31
CA LYS A 182 -29.17 -13.81 -4.14
C LYS A 182 -28.48 -12.56 -4.69
N LYS A 183 -29.14 -11.88 -5.63
CA LYS A 183 -28.68 -10.58 -6.14
C LYS A 183 -28.57 -9.54 -5.02
N LEU A 184 -27.68 -8.58 -5.20
CA LEU A 184 -27.48 -7.50 -4.24
C LEU A 184 -28.56 -6.43 -4.47
N ASP A 185 -29.36 -6.15 -3.44
CA ASP A 185 -30.25 -5.00 -3.43
C ASP A 185 -29.72 -3.91 -2.48
N THR A 186 -30.28 -2.70 -2.61
CA THR A 186 -29.85 -1.53 -1.84
C THR A 186 -30.08 -1.70 -0.33
N ASN A 187 -31.17 -2.35 0.07
CA ASN A 187 -31.49 -2.53 1.49
C ASN A 187 -30.49 -3.50 2.13
N LYS A 188 -30.14 -4.57 1.43
CA LYS A 188 -29.16 -5.54 1.88
C LYS A 188 -27.76 -4.94 1.94
N LEU A 189 -27.38 -4.14 0.96
CA LEU A 189 -26.11 -3.40 0.98
C LEU A 189 -26.04 -2.46 2.19
N GLN A 190 -27.11 -1.70 2.44
CA GLN A 190 -27.19 -0.78 3.57
C GLN A 190 -27.08 -1.52 4.91
N GLU A 191 -27.81 -2.64 5.08
CA GLU A 191 -27.74 -3.49 6.26
C GLU A 191 -26.30 -3.96 6.53
N ILE A 192 -25.63 -4.51 5.50
CA ILE A 192 -24.24 -4.98 5.61
C ILE A 192 -23.31 -3.85 6.03
N ILE A 193 -23.41 -2.70 5.37
CA ILE A 193 -22.51 -1.58 5.64
C ILE A 193 -22.77 -0.99 7.04
N THR A 194 -24.02 -0.83 7.46
CA THR A 194 -24.36 -0.33 8.80
C THR A 194 -23.82 -1.27 9.89
N ASN A 195 -23.99 -2.59 9.73
CA ASN A 195 -23.44 -3.56 10.67
C ASN A 195 -21.91 -3.51 10.72
N ASN A 196 -21.25 -3.42 9.56
CA ASN A 196 -19.81 -3.36 9.49
C ASN A 196 -19.24 -2.01 9.99
N LEU A 197 -19.99 -0.91 9.89
CA LEU A 197 -19.67 0.37 10.53
C LEU A 197 -19.74 0.30 12.05
N ALA A 198 -20.69 -0.46 12.60
CA ALA A 198 -20.75 -0.73 14.03
C ALA A 198 -19.52 -1.54 14.48
N LEU A 199 -19.14 -2.58 13.73
CA LEU A 199 -17.91 -3.36 13.98
C LEU A 199 -16.65 -2.47 13.91
N LYS A 200 -16.56 -1.59 12.91
CA LYS A 200 -15.48 -0.61 12.79
C LYS A 200 -15.39 0.29 14.02
N SER A 201 -16.54 0.77 14.51
CA SER A 201 -16.60 1.63 15.69
C SER A 201 -16.17 0.88 16.95
N ALA A 202 -16.62 -0.37 17.11
CA ALA A 202 -16.24 -1.22 18.24
C ALA A 202 -14.75 -1.59 18.22
N TYR A 203 -14.18 -1.85 17.05
CA TYR A 203 -12.73 -2.00 16.92
C TYR A 203 -12.00 -0.72 17.35
N SER A 204 -12.47 0.44 16.89
CA SER A 204 -11.82 1.72 17.14
C SER A 204 -11.80 2.07 18.63
N SER A 205 -12.84 1.69 19.39
CA SER A 205 -12.90 1.93 20.84
C SER A 205 -11.93 1.05 21.62
N VAL A 206 -11.75 -0.22 21.23
CA VAL A 206 -10.84 -1.15 21.91
C VAL A 206 -9.37 -0.87 21.53
N MET A 207 -9.11 -0.62 20.25
CA MET A 207 -7.76 -0.50 19.72
C MET A 207 -7.23 0.93 19.66
N ASN A 208 -8.08 1.92 19.99
CA ASN A 208 -7.77 3.36 19.90
C ASN A 208 -7.17 3.74 18.53
N SER A 209 -7.76 3.21 17.46
CA SER A 209 -7.29 3.36 16.08
C SER A 209 -8.45 3.61 15.14
N LEU A 210 -8.19 4.25 13.99
CA LEU A 210 -9.20 4.56 12.98
C LEU A 210 -8.96 3.72 11.70
N PRO A 211 -9.42 2.48 11.66
CA PRO A 211 -9.15 1.58 10.54
C PRO A 211 -9.94 1.97 9.28
N LEU A 212 -9.45 1.52 8.13
CA LEU A 212 -10.22 1.43 6.91
C LEU A 212 -11.10 0.18 6.94
N LEU A 213 -12.36 0.30 6.56
CA LEU A 213 -13.27 -0.83 6.44
C LEU A 213 -13.33 -1.27 4.98
N LEU A 214 -12.94 -2.51 4.71
CA LEU A 214 -13.05 -3.14 3.42
C LEU A 214 -14.17 -4.19 3.46
N ASN A 215 -15.24 -3.93 2.72
CA ASN A 215 -16.34 -4.88 2.53
C ASN A 215 -16.11 -5.66 1.24
N ILE A 216 -15.93 -6.97 1.33
CA ILE A 216 -15.85 -7.86 0.18
C ILE A 216 -17.18 -8.60 0.09
N ILE A 217 -18.00 -8.25 -0.89
CA ILE A 217 -19.29 -8.89 -1.14
C ILE A 217 -19.14 -9.85 -2.31
N VAL A 218 -19.41 -11.12 -2.06
CA VAL A 218 -19.39 -12.17 -3.06
C VAL A 218 -20.83 -12.51 -3.46
N VAL A 219 -21.14 -12.47 -4.75
CA VAL A 219 -22.44 -12.82 -5.32
C VAL A 219 -22.31 -13.99 -6.32
N PRO A 220 -23.34 -14.83 -6.52
CA PRO A 220 -23.23 -16.00 -7.39
C PRO A 220 -23.04 -15.60 -8.87
N THR A 221 -23.67 -14.50 -9.27
CA THR A 221 -23.52 -13.90 -10.60
C THR A 221 -23.55 -12.40 -10.45
N LYS A 222 -22.50 -11.73 -10.93
CA LYS A 222 -22.39 -10.27 -10.90
C LYS A 222 -23.12 -9.68 -12.10
N THR A 223 -24.08 -8.80 -11.84
CA THR A 223 -24.81 -8.07 -12.88
C THR A 223 -24.43 -6.59 -12.89
N SER A 224 -24.71 -5.90 -14.02
CA SER A 224 -24.48 -4.44 -14.11
C SER A 224 -25.28 -3.66 -13.07
N ASP A 225 -26.45 -4.15 -12.69
CA ASP A 225 -27.29 -3.48 -11.69
C ASP A 225 -26.68 -3.60 -10.29
N ASP A 226 -26.08 -4.73 -9.93
CA ASP A 226 -25.39 -4.88 -8.64
C ASP A 226 -24.22 -3.87 -8.53
N THR A 227 -23.46 -3.67 -9.61
CA THR A 227 -22.38 -2.66 -9.63
C THR A 227 -22.90 -1.23 -9.50
N LYS A 228 -24.02 -0.90 -10.16
CA LYS A 228 -24.64 0.43 -10.04
C LYS A 228 -25.14 0.69 -8.62
N VAL A 229 -25.64 -0.33 -7.93
CA VAL A 229 -26.11 -0.20 -6.54
C VAL A 229 -24.94 0.17 -5.63
N VAL A 230 -23.79 -0.49 -5.76
CA VAL A 230 -22.57 -0.16 -4.97
C VAL A 230 -22.06 1.24 -5.31
N ASP A 231 -21.88 1.55 -6.60
CA ASP A 231 -21.35 2.85 -7.03
C ASP A 231 -22.25 4.01 -6.60
N LYS A 232 -23.57 3.83 -6.67
CA LYS A 232 -24.54 4.82 -6.23
C LYS A 232 -24.45 5.01 -4.71
N PHE A 233 -24.43 3.92 -3.96
CA PHE A 233 -24.31 3.98 -2.51
C PHE A 233 -23.04 4.70 -2.05
N GLU A 234 -21.88 4.38 -2.65
CA GLU A 234 -20.60 5.03 -2.31
C GLU A 234 -20.61 6.54 -2.65
N LYS A 235 -21.26 6.95 -3.74
CA LYS A 235 -21.40 8.36 -4.12
C LYS A 235 -22.34 9.13 -3.21
N ASP A 236 -23.46 8.52 -2.82
CA ASP A 236 -24.52 9.17 -2.04
C ASP A 236 -24.08 9.34 -0.57
N GLU A 237 -23.50 8.29 0.03
CA GLU A 237 -23.18 8.27 1.47
C GLU A 237 -21.81 8.88 1.81
N LYS A 238 -20.87 8.96 0.85
CA LYS A 238 -19.53 9.55 1.02
C LYS A 238 -18.81 9.09 2.30
N LEU A 239 -18.90 7.81 2.61
CA LEU A 239 -18.37 7.24 3.85
C LEU A 239 -16.84 7.32 3.88
N LYS A 240 -16.30 7.90 4.96
CA LYS A 240 -14.85 8.03 5.14
C LYS A 240 -14.22 6.68 5.50
N ARG A 241 -13.16 6.31 4.77
CA ARG A 241 -12.37 5.08 5.02
C ARG A 241 -13.25 3.83 5.03
N VAL A 242 -14.15 3.75 4.05
CA VAL A 242 -14.97 2.57 3.76
C VAL A 242 -14.82 2.31 2.28
N LYS A 243 -14.64 1.05 1.91
CA LYS A 243 -14.51 0.62 0.52
C LYS A 243 -15.28 -0.68 0.34
N THR A 244 -16.07 -0.76 -0.71
CA THR A 244 -16.85 -1.97 -1.01
C THR A 244 -16.42 -2.55 -2.33
N VAL A 245 -16.10 -3.84 -2.35
CA VAL A 245 -15.70 -4.57 -3.54
C VAL A 245 -16.68 -5.71 -3.77
N LEU A 246 -17.30 -5.69 -4.96
CA LEU A 246 -18.22 -6.72 -5.41
C LEU A 246 -17.49 -7.72 -6.33
N ILE A 247 -17.55 -9.00 -5.97
CA ILE A 247 -16.88 -10.11 -6.65
C ILE A 247 -17.92 -11.15 -7.05
N ALA A 248 -17.83 -11.67 -8.28
CA ALA A 248 -18.64 -12.83 -8.68
C ALA A 248 -18.00 -14.12 -8.16
N GLU A 249 -18.80 -15.13 -7.81
CA GLU A 249 -18.28 -16.43 -7.35
C GLU A 249 -17.35 -17.08 -8.40
N SER A 250 -17.68 -16.94 -9.69
CA SER A 250 -16.84 -17.40 -10.79
C SER A 250 -15.47 -16.70 -10.84
N GLU A 251 -15.39 -15.44 -10.41
CA GLU A 251 -14.14 -14.66 -10.39
C GLU A 251 -13.20 -15.15 -9.29
N ILE A 252 -13.66 -15.87 -8.24
CA ILE A 252 -12.81 -16.26 -7.10
C ILE A 252 -11.64 -17.16 -7.53
N ASN A 253 -11.89 -18.10 -8.43
CA ASN A 253 -10.84 -18.99 -8.92
C ASN A 253 -9.84 -18.23 -9.82
N ASP A 254 -10.34 -17.31 -10.64
CA ASP A 254 -9.51 -16.48 -11.54
C ASP A 254 -8.72 -15.39 -10.77
N LEU A 255 -9.17 -15.03 -9.57
CA LEU A 255 -8.48 -14.07 -8.69
C LEU A 255 -7.19 -14.63 -8.10
N SER A 256 -6.97 -15.95 -8.15
CA SER A 256 -5.69 -16.57 -7.83
C SER A 256 -4.60 -16.25 -8.86
N ASP A 257 -4.98 -15.86 -10.08
CA ASP A 257 -4.06 -15.61 -11.19
C ASP A 257 -3.73 -14.12 -11.44
N LEU A 258 -4.38 -13.15 -10.77
CA LEU A 258 -4.31 -11.73 -11.19
C LEU A 258 -4.24 -10.68 -10.06
N GLY A 259 -3.30 -9.74 -10.22
CA GLY A 259 -3.20 -8.45 -9.51
C GLY A 259 -4.41 -7.50 -9.66
N HIS A 260 -5.50 -7.93 -10.30
CA HIS A 260 -6.74 -7.16 -10.42
C HIS A 260 -7.46 -6.96 -9.09
N LEU A 261 -7.37 -7.92 -8.14
CA LEU A 261 -7.89 -7.67 -6.79
C LEU A 261 -7.13 -6.51 -6.16
N ALA A 262 -5.82 -6.40 -6.39
CA ALA A 262 -5.00 -5.37 -5.77
C ALA A 262 -5.14 -3.98 -6.34
N ASP A 263 -5.33 -3.88 -7.66
CA ASP A 263 -5.73 -2.61 -8.26
C ASP A 263 -7.12 -2.16 -7.77
N ARG A 264 -8.03 -3.11 -7.57
CA ARG A 264 -9.34 -2.84 -6.98
C ARG A 264 -9.26 -2.55 -5.49
N LEU A 265 -8.30 -3.15 -4.78
CA LEU A 265 -8.15 -3.03 -3.34
C LEU A 265 -7.35 -1.79 -2.92
N LYS A 266 -6.39 -1.30 -3.72
CA LYS A 266 -5.51 -0.11 -3.47
C LYS A 266 -5.79 0.51 -2.10
N LEU A 267 -5.24 -0.15 -1.08
CA LEU A 267 -5.32 0.18 0.33
C LEU A 267 -4.24 1.21 0.68
#